data_AF-A0AAJ1UG66-F1
#
_entry.id   AF-A0AAJ1UG66-F1
#
_cell.length_a   1.000
_cell.length_b   1.000
_cell.length_c   1.000
_cell.angle_alpha   90.00
_cell.angle_beta   90.00
_cell.angle_gamma   90.00
#
_symmetry.space_group_name_H-M   'P 1'
#
loop_
_entity.id
_entity.type
_entity.pdbx_description
1 polymer ?
#
loop_
_entity_poly.entity_id
_entity_poly.type
_entity_poly.pdbx_seq_one_letter_code
_entity_poly.pdbx_strand_id
1 'polypeptide(L)'
;MVRTYPVASPYFDPARIAAWSAAIALHLLAFLLLLIPATYQAVQAPREKTPVRLIEKIPPPPAPPVPVPPKEIVQVVPKPRTQPVVPPLPAPTATVEETQGIALPAAEPAPPQLAPSIDTSTPLAGAQLQYRSAPPPAYPIQSLRNHEQGTVLLRVEVDTRGQPVAVSVERSSGSRNLDQAARQQVLKHWRFEPAQRDGVAVPAIGMVPVQFSLPD
;
A
#
# COMPACT_ATOMS: atom_id res chain seq x y z
N MET A 1 26.46 5.64 86.28
CA MET A 1 25.23 6.06 85.58
C MET A 1 24.92 5.04 84.50
N VAL A 2 23.72 4.45 84.48
CA VAL A 2 23.20 3.69 83.33
C VAL A 2 21.76 4.13 83.13
N ARG A 3 21.49 4.90 82.07
CA ARG A 3 20.12 5.15 81.62
C ARG A 3 19.72 3.99 80.72
N THR A 4 18.84 3.12 81.20
CA THR A 4 18.11 2.19 80.35
C THR A 4 17.03 2.98 79.62
N TYR A 5 17.09 2.98 78.29
CA TYR A 5 15.99 3.49 77.46
C TYR A 5 14.92 2.39 77.37
N PRO A 6 13.62 2.71 77.56
CA PRO A 6 12.57 1.74 77.34
C PRO A 6 12.53 1.36 75.85
N VAL A 7 12.68 0.07 75.55
CA VAL A 7 12.52 -0.44 74.19
C VAL A 7 11.03 -0.35 73.84
N ALA A 8 10.67 0.63 73.01
CA ALA A 8 9.29 0.78 72.54
C ALA A 8 8.90 -0.44 71.70
N SER A 9 7.95 -1.24 72.20
CA SER A 9 7.39 -2.35 71.44
C SER A 9 6.63 -1.82 70.22
N PRO A 10 6.77 -2.43 69.02
CA PRO A 10 6.05 -1.98 67.84
C PRO A 10 4.54 -2.16 68.04
N TYR A 11 3.81 -1.05 68.17
CA TYR A 11 2.37 -1.06 68.33
C TYR A 11 1.71 -1.27 66.95
N PHE A 12 1.27 -2.51 66.71
CA PHE A 12 0.49 -2.84 65.51
C PHE A 12 -0.94 -2.31 65.67
N ASP A 13 -1.25 -1.24 64.94
CA ASP A 13 -2.61 -0.69 64.83
C ASP A 13 -3.34 -1.39 63.66
N PRO A 14 -4.24 -2.36 63.92
CA PRO A 14 -4.90 -3.12 62.87
C PRO A 14 -5.85 -2.25 62.03
N ALA A 15 -6.36 -1.14 62.59
CA ALA A 15 -7.24 -0.23 61.86
C ALA A 15 -6.44 0.57 60.81
N ARG A 16 -5.22 1.00 61.12
CA ARG A 16 -4.32 1.62 60.11
C ARG A 16 -3.91 0.64 59.02
N ILE A 17 -3.57 -0.59 59.40
CA ILE A 17 -3.18 -1.63 58.44
C ILE A 17 -4.35 -1.95 57.49
N ALA A 18 -5.57 -2.07 58.03
CA ALA A 18 -6.78 -2.26 57.23
C ALA A 18 -7.12 -1.05 56.33
N ALA A 19 -6.93 0.18 56.82
CA ALA A 19 -7.16 1.38 56.01
C ALA A 19 -6.16 1.48 54.83
N TRP A 20 -4.87 1.17 55.07
CA TRP A 20 -3.85 1.19 54.03
C TRP A 20 -4.01 0.05 53.03
N SER A 21 -4.37 -1.17 53.47
CA SER A 21 -4.62 -2.29 52.55
C SER A 21 -5.85 -2.05 51.68
N ALA A 22 -6.93 -1.49 52.24
CA ALA A 22 -8.10 -1.07 51.46
C ALA A 22 -7.77 0.02 50.43
N ALA A 23 -6.97 1.02 50.81
CA ALA A 23 -6.51 2.06 49.89
C ALA A 23 -5.66 1.48 48.75
N ILE A 24 -4.71 0.59 49.05
CA ILE A 24 -3.86 -0.07 48.04
C ILE A 24 -4.72 -0.94 47.10
N ALA A 25 -5.66 -1.74 47.65
CA ALA A 25 -6.56 -2.56 46.85
C ALA A 25 -7.42 -1.72 45.89
N LEU A 26 -7.93 -0.57 46.34
CA LEU A 26 -8.69 0.37 45.50
C LEU A 26 -7.84 0.93 44.36
N HIS A 27 -6.60 1.33 44.63
CA HIS A 27 -5.68 1.85 43.61
C HIS A 27 -5.28 0.77 42.59
N LEU A 28 -5.02 -0.47 43.04
CA LEU A 28 -4.72 -1.59 42.15
C LEU A 28 -5.93 -1.95 41.27
N LEU A 29 -7.15 -1.90 41.80
CA LEU A 29 -8.38 -2.11 41.03
C LEU A 29 -8.56 -1.00 39.97
N ALA A 30 -8.36 0.27 40.34
CA ALA A 30 -8.46 1.40 39.42
C ALA A 30 -7.38 1.33 38.33
N PHE A 31 -6.15 0.96 38.67
CA PHE A 31 -5.06 0.74 37.71
C PHE A 31 -5.37 -0.42 36.77
N LEU A 32 -5.86 -1.56 37.29
CA LEU A 32 -6.29 -2.69 36.46
C LEU A 32 -7.40 -2.27 35.48
N LEU A 33 -8.38 -1.48 35.93
CA LEU A 33 -9.44 -0.95 35.08
C LEU A 33 -8.92 -0.02 33.98
N LEU A 34 -7.88 0.78 34.28
CA LEU A 34 -7.19 1.64 33.31
C LEU A 34 -6.41 0.83 32.26
N LEU A 35 -5.94 -0.37 32.60
CA LEU A 35 -5.26 -1.29 31.69
C LEU A 35 -6.23 -2.06 30.78
N ILE A 36 -7.53 -2.09 31.08
CA ILE A 36 -8.53 -2.64 30.15
C ILE A 36 -8.67 -1.66 28.99
N PRO A 37 -8.32 -2.05 27.74
CA PRO A 37 -8.34 -1.11 26.63
C PRO A 37 -9.79 -0.72 26.31
N ALA A 38 -10.03 0.59 26.14
CA ALA A 38 -11.33 1.13 25.72
C ALA A 38 -11.78 0.68 24.30
N THR A 39 -11.01 -0.19 23.65
CA THR A 39 -11.30 -0.84 22.36
C THR A 39 -12.32 -1.98 22.46
N TYR A 40 -12.94 -2.19 23.63
CA TYR A 40 -14.19 -2.97 23.77
C TYR A 40 -15.42 -2.31 23.11
N GLN A 41 -15.24 -1.17 22.43
CA GLN A 41 -16.04 -0.89 21.22
C GLN A 41 -15.72 -1.95 20.16
N ALA A 42 -16.32 -3.14 20.37
CA ALA A 42 -16.34 -4.20 19.40
C ALA A 42 -16.79 -3.62 18.06
N VAL A 43 -16.10 -4.02 17.00
CA VAL A 43 -16.45 -3.69 15.62
C VAL A 43 -17.84 -4.23 15.32
N GLN A 44 -18.87 -3.44 15.64
CA GLN A 44 -20.16 -3.49 14.96
C GLN A 44 -19.97 -2.91 13.57
N ALA A 45 -19.17 -3.59 12.75
CA ALA A 45 -19.37 -3.54 11.32
C ALA A 45 -20.79 -4.09 11.10
N PRO A 46 -21.72 -3.32 10.52
CA PRO A 46 -23.00 -3.86 10.14
C PRO A 46 -22.72 -5.01 9.17
N ARG A 47 -23.03 -6.24 9.59
CA ARG A 47 -23.19 -7.36 8.65
C ARG A 47 -24.49 -7.11 7.91
N GLU A 48 -24.48 -6.13 7.01
CA GLU A 48 -25.43 -6.05 5.93
C GLU A 48 -25.34 -7.39 5.19
N LYS A 49 -26.40 -8.18 5.34
CA LYS A 49 -26.55 -9.44 4.63
C LYS A 49 -26.72 -9.10 3.17
N THR A 50 -25.61 -8.97 2.44
CA THR A 50 -25.65 -8.82 0.99
C THR A 50 -26.37 -10.06 0.46
N PRO A 51 -27.57 -9.94 -0.14
CA PRO A 51 -28.17 -11.09 -0.78
C PRO A 51 -27.27 -11.42 -1.96
N VAL A 52 -26.57 -12.54 -1.89
CA VAL A 52 -25.84 -13.10 -3.02
C VAL A 52 -26.91 -13.47 -4.05
N ARG A 53 -27.24 -12.51 -4.93
CA ARG A 53 -27.86 -12.85 -6.21
C ARG A 53 -26.85 -13.70 -6.93
N LEU A 54 -27.09 -15.00 -6.91
CA LEU A 54 -26.46 -15.94 -7.81
C LEU A 54 -26.74 -15.40 -9.23
N ILE A 55 -25.72 -14.79 -9.85
CA ILE A 55 -25.77 -14.51 -11.28
C ILE A 55 -25.69 -15.88 -11.93
N GLU A 56 -26.86 -16.43 -12.23
CA GLU A 56 -26.99 -17.58 -13.10
C GLU A 56 -26.27 -17.24 -14.40
N LYS A 57 -25.27 -18.06 -14.72
CA LYS A 57 -24.34 -17.80 -15.82
C LYS A 57 -25.12 -17.85 -17.13
N ILE A 58 -25.54 -16.68 -17.62
CA ILE A 58 -26.12 -16.51 -18.96
C ILE A 58 -25.18 -17.24 -19.93
N PRO A 59 -25.66 -18.28 -20.64
CA PRO A 59 -24.81 -18.97 -21.60
C PRO A 59 -24.36 -17.95 -22.65
N PRO A 60 -23.08 -17.98 -23.08
CA PRO A 60 -22.61 -17.03 -24.08
C PRO A 60 -23.49 -17.13 -25.32
N PRO A 61 -23.90 -15.99 -25.92
CA PRO A 61 -24.70 -16.03 -27.14
C PRO A 61 -23.98 -16.87 -28.21
N PRO A 62 -24.70 -17.65 -29.02
CA PRO A 62 -24.08 -18.46 -30.06
C PRO A 62 -23.23 -17.56 -30.95
N ALA A 63 -22.00 -18.02 -31.24
CA ALA A 63 -21.08 -17.26 -32.07
C ALA A 63 -21.76 -16.91 -33.42
N PRO A 64 -21.57 -15.69 -33.94
CA PRO A 64 -22.12 -15.33 -35.24
C PRO A 64 -21.62 -16.32 -36.30
N PRO A 65 -22.47 -16.70 -37.28
CA PRO A 65 -22.10 -17.68 -38.28
C PRO A 65 -20.83 -17.23 -39.00
N VAL A 66 -19.83 -18.11 -39.04
CA VAL A 66 -18.57 -17.87 -39.75
C VAL A 66 -18.91 -17.51 -41.19
N PRO A 67 -18.34 -16.43 -41.77
CA PRO A 67 -18.57 -16.09 -43.16
C PRO A 67 -18.24 -17.30 -44.05
N VAL A 68 -19.26 -17.83 -44.73
CA VAL A 68 -19.05 -18.88 -45.73
C VAL A 68 -18.11 -18.35 -46.80
N PRO A 69 -16.99 -19.05 -47.10
CA PRO A 69 -16.10 -18.61 -48.16
C PRO A 69 -16.90 -18.57 -49.47
N PRO A 70 -16.87 -17.45 -50.23
CA PRO A 70 -17.57 -17.35 -51.50
C PRO A 70 -17.21 -18.50 -52.44
N LYS A 71 -18.23 -19.10 -53.05
CA LYS A 71 -18.06 -20.17 -54.02
C LYS A 71 -17.17 -19.71 -55.17
N GLU A 72 -16.22 -20.58 -55.48
CA GLU A 72 -15.49 -20.71 -56.74
C GLU A 72 -16.18 -20.04 -57.94
N ILE A 73 -15.62 -18.92 -58.39
CA ILE A 73 -15.80 -18.46 -59.78
C ILE A 73 -14.65 -19.07 -60.56
N VAL A 74 -14.99 -20.03 -61.41
CA VAL A 74 -14.07 -20.60 -62.40
C VAL A 74 -13.66 -19.49 -63.38
N GLN A 75 -12.42 -19.01 -63.29
CA GLN A 75 -11.73 -18.36 -64.39
C GLN A 75 -10.53 -19.22 -64.81
N VAL A 76 -10.32 -19.31 -66.12
CA VAL A 76 -9.69 -20.45 -66.78
C VAL A 76 -8.36 -20.03 -67.43
N VAL A 77 -7.45 -21.00 -67.63
CA VAL A 77 -6.26 -20.95 -68.53
C VAL A 77 -5.03 -20.18 -67.98
N PRO A 78 -3.76 -20.61 -68.21
CA PRO A 78 -3.19 -21.96 -68.41
C PRO A 78 -1.98 -22.29 -67.49
N LYS A 79 -1.56 -23.58 -67.47
CA LYS A 79 -0.25 -24.02 -66.93
C LYS A 79 0.81 -24.13 -68.04
N PRO A 80 2.06 -23.78 -67.76
CA PRO A 80 3.20 -24.68 -68.00
C PRO A 80 3.96 -24.90 -66.67
N ARG A 81 4.52 -26.04 -66.23
CA ARG A 81 4.87 -27.40 -66.71
C ARG A 81 6.33 -27.65 -66.23
N THR A 82 6.49 -28.67 -65.38
CA THR A 82 7.72 -29.44 -65.03
C THR A 82 8.94 -28.79 -64.32
N GLN A 83 9.18 -29.27 -63.09
CA GLN A 83 10.38 -29.92 -62.50
C GLN A 83 11.58 -30.23 -63.46
N PRO A 84 12.85 -30.52 -63.02
CA PRO A 84 13.26 -31.14 -61.72
C PRO A 84 14.65 -30.81 -61.09
N VAL A 85 14.89 -31.22 -59.82
CA VAL A 85 16.17 -31.70 -59.17
C VAL A 85 17.38 -30.69 -59.16
N VAL A 86 18.28 -30.57 -58.14
CA VAL A 86 19.42 -31.44 -57.72
C VAL A 86 19.90 -31.12 -56.27
N PRO A 87 20.38 -32.11 -55.47
CA PRO A 87 21.04 -31.94 -54.16
C PRO A 87 22.58 -31.60 -54.25
N PRO A 88 23.35 -31.44 -53.13
CA PRO A 88 24.48 -30.50 -53.02
C PRO A 88 25.90 -31.09 -53.23
N LEU A 89 26.92 -30.22 -53.40
CA LEU A 89 28.36 -30.46 -53.15
C LEU A 89 29.15 -29.10 -53.02
N PRO A 90 30.50 -29.01 -52.86
CA PRO A 90 31.12 -28.52 -51.61
C PRO A 90 32.06 -27.27 -51.73
N ALA A 91 32.80 -26.99 -50.64
CA ALA A 91 33.73 -25.87 -50.41
C ALA A 91 35.00 -25.87 -51.31
N PRO A 92 35.90 -24.84 -51.27
CA PRO A 92 36.75 -24.47 -50.11
C PRO A 92 36.53 -22.98 -49.69
N THR A 93 37.29 -22.28 -48.81
CA THR A 93 38.53 -22.45 -47.99
C THR A 93 38.37 -21.51 -46.74
N ALA A 94 39.16 -21.48 -45.66
CA ALA A 94 40.41 -22.13 -45.28
C ALA A 94 40.45 -22.53 -43.78
N THR A 95 41.14 -23.64 -43.51
CA THR A 95 41.63 -24.19 -42.21
C THR A 95 42.55 -23.16 -41.50
N VAL A 96 42.38 -22.80 -40.22
CA VAL A 96 42.73 -23.47 -38.92
C VAL A 96 44.26 -23.61 -38.68
N GLU A 97 44.65 -23.72 -37.39
CA GLU A 97 46.01 -23.90 -36.79
C GLU A 97 46.79 -22.59 -36.48
N GLU A 98 47.44 -22.41 -35.31
CA GLU A 98 47.43 -23.18 -34.05
C GLU A 98 47.99 -22.34 -32.85
N THR A 99 48.07 -22.96 -31.68
CA THR A 99 48.99 -22.66 -30.55
C THR A 99 48.58 -21.60 -29.51
N GLN A 100 47.87 -22.11 -28.49
CA GLN A 100 48.23 -22.04 -27.05
C GLN A 100 48.78 -20.71 -26.48
N GLY A 101 48.01 -20.10 -25.58
CA GLY A 101 48.48 -19.05 -24.65
C GLY A 101 47.60 -18.97 -23.40
N ILE A 102 48.00 -19.66 -22.33
CA ILE A 102 47.28 -19.65 -21.04
C ILE A 102 47.57 -18.33 -20.33
N ALA A 103 46.55 -17.50 -20.09
CA ALA A 103 46.65 -16.33 -19.21
C ALA A 103 45.30 -15.90 -18.61
N LEU A 104 44.97 -16.47 -17.46
CA LEU A 104 44.32 -15.75 -16.35
C LEU A 104 45.40 -15.53 -15.27
N PRO A 105 45.32 -14.54 -14.36
CA PRO A 105 44.30 -13.50 -14.21
C PRO A 105 44.86 -12.06 -14.15
N ALA A 106 44.00 -11.06 -14.34
CA ALA A 106 44.24 -9.69 -13.87
C ALA A 106 43.02 -9.23 -13.06
N ALA A 107 43.17 -9.12 -11.75
CA ALA A 107 42.13 -8.57 -10.88
C ALA A 107 42.15 -7.04 -10.99
N GLU A 108 41.10 -6.46 -11.58
CA GLU A 108 40.95 -5.01 -11.65
C GLU A 108 40.57 -4.45 -10.26
N PRO A 109 41.19 -3.36 -9.78
CA PRO A 109 40.90 -2.84 -8.45
C PRO A 109 39.46 -2.32 -8.37
N ALA A 110 38.64 -2.93 -7.52
CA ALA A 110 37.31 -2.40 -7.24
C ALA A 110 37.42 -0.97 -6.67
N PRO A 111 36.65 0.00 -7.17
CA PRO A 111 36.61 1.35 -6.59
C PRO A 111 36.15 1.28 -5.12
N PRO A 112 36.65 2.17 -4.25
CA PRO A 112 36.38 2.09 -2.81
C PRO A 112 34.88 2.17 -2.53
N GLN A 113 34.35 1.11 -1.90
CA GLN A 113 32.98 1.05 -1.41
C GLN A 113 32.75 2.20 -0.43
N LEU A 114 32.03 3.23 -0.85
CA LEU A 114 31.59 4.31 0.01
C LEU A 114 30.78 3.74 1.18
N ALA A 115 30.99 4.28 2.37
CA ALA A 115 30.21 3.96 3.56
C ALA A 115 28.70 4.14 3.30
N PRO A 116 27.81 3.40 3.98
CA PRO A 116 26.37 3.50 3.79
C PRO A 116 25.90 4.93 4.04
N SER A 117 25.66 5.65 2.95
CA SER A 117 25.06 6.97 2.97
C SER A 117 23.58 6.79 3.27
N ILE A 118 23.05 7.48 4.27
CA ILE A 118 21.62 7.43 4.56
C ILE A 118 20.92 8.22 3.45
N ASP A 119 20.41 7.50 2.45
CA ASP A 119 19.67 8.05 1.31
C ASP A 119 18.36 8.69 1.78
N THR A 120 18.50 9.94 2.23
CA THR A 120 17.45 10.83 2.73
C THR A 120 16.48 11.22 1.61
N SER A 121 16.87 10.96 0.36
CA SER A 121 16.09 11.05 -0.87
C SER A 121 15.05 9.92 -1.04
N THR A 122 15.19 8.78 -0.36
CA THR A 122 14.26 7.64 -0.51
C THR A 122 13.03 7.81 0.38
N PRO A 123 11.80 7.90 -0.18
CA PRO A 123 10.59 8.07 0.61
C PRO A 123 10.32 6.92 1.57
N LEU A 124 9.93 7.24 2.81
CA LEU A 124 9.48 6.25 3.78
C LEU A 124 8.11 5.67 3.35
N ALA A 125 8.12 4.49 2.75
CA ALA A 125 6.92 3.79 2.32
C ALA A 125 6.15 3.15 3.49
N GLY A 126 4.82 3.24 3.46
CA GLY A 126 3.95 2.66 4.49
C GLY A 126 3.84 3.51 5.76
N ALA A 127 4.27 4.77 5.72
CA ALA A 127 4.16 5.69 6.84
C ALA A 127 2.69 6.03 7.13
N GLN A 128 2.30 6.06 8.41
CA GLN A 128 1.06 6.71 8.83
C GLN A 128 1.27 8.23 8.77
N LEU A 129 0.85 8.84 7.67
CA LEU A 129 0.89 10.28 7.48
C LEU A 129 0.01 10.97 8.53
N GLN A 130 0.60 11.84 9.34
CA GLN A 130 -0.17 12.68 10.28
C GLN A 130 -0.66 13.94 9.55
N TYR A 131 -1.91 14.31 9.80
CA TYR A 131 -2.54 15.47 9.16
C TYR A 131 -2.26 16.74 9.97
N ARG A 132 -1.60 17.73 9.36
CA ARG A 132 -1.49 19.09 9.89
C ARG A 132 -2.77 19.88 9.59
N SER A 133 -3.33 19.69 8.40
CA SER A 133 -4.61 20.26 7.98
C SER A 133 -5.25 19.38 6.92
N ALA A 134 -6.47 18.90 7.18
CA ALA A 134 -7.24 18.06 6.27
C ALA A 134 -8.69 18.59 6.15
N PRO A 135 -8.90 19.74 5.48
CA PRO A 135 -10.24 20.29 5.30
C PRO A 135 -11.12 19.33 4.46
N PRO A 136 -12.42 19.19 4.79
CA PRO A 136 -13.31 18.23 4.14
C PRO A 136 -13.38 18.47 2.61
N PRO A 137 -13.53 17.41 1.81
CA PRO A 137 -13.49 17.53 0.36
C PRO A 137 -14.69 18.30 -0.20
N ALA A 138 -14.43 19.19 -1.15
CA ALA A 138 -15.49 19.84 -1.91
C ALA A 138 -16.23 18.81 -2.77
N TYR A 139 -17.55 18.70 -2.58
CA TYR A 139 -18.39 17.71 -3.24
C TYR A 139 -18.68 18.13 -4.69
N PRO A 140 -18.42 17.30 -5.71
CA PRO A 140 -18.76 17.61 -7.10
C PRO A 140 -20.26 17.75 -7.33
N ILE A 141 -20.68 18.82 -8.01
CA ILE A 141 -22.10 19.09 -8.35
C ILE A 141 -22.73 17.93 -9.14
N GLN A 142 -21.96 17.25 -10.00
CA GLN A 142 -22.44 16.07 -10.73
C GLN A 142 -22.75 14.90 -9.79
N SER A 143 -21.83 14.59 -8.87
CA SER A 143 -22.00 13.53 -7.87
C SER A 143 -23.13 13.84 -6.88
N LEU A 144 -23.31 15.10 -6.48
CA LEU A 144 -24.47 15.52 -5.68
C LEU A 144 -25.79 15.22 -6.41
N ARG A 145 -25.93 15.62 -7.68
CA ARG A 145 -27.13 15.34 -8.49
C ARG A 145 -27.38 13.85 -8.68
N ASN A 146 -26.32 13.06 -8.77
CA ASN A 146 -26.37 11.61 -8.94
C ASN A 146 -26.48 10.84 -7.60
N HIS A 147 -26.47 11.52 -6.45
CA HIS A 147 -26.45 10.93 -5.11
C HIS A 147 -25.28 9.94 -4.87
N GLU A 148 -24.14 10.20 -5.51
CA GLU A 148 -22.92 9.37 -5.46
C GLU A 148 -22.10 9.62 -4.19
N GLN A 149 -22.16 8.71 -3.23
CA GLN A 149 -21.38 8.74 -1.98
C GLN A 149 -20.35 7.61 -1.90
N GLY A 150 -19.34 7.75 -1.04
CA GLY A 150 -18.33 6.70 -0.85
C GLY A 150 -17.04 7.17 -0.19
N THR A 151 -16.06 6.28 -0.08
CA THR A 151 -14.70 6.61 0.41
C THR A 151 -13.65 6.25 -0.64
N VAL A 152 -12.82 7.22 -1.00
CA VAL A 152 -11.66 7.04 -1.89
C VAL A 152 -10.44 6.77 -1.01
N LEU A 153 -9.67 5.72 -1.29
CA LEU A 153 -8.36 5.52 -0.68
C LEU A 153 -7.28 6.04 -1.63
N LEU A 154 -6.52 7.03 -1.18
CA LEU A 154 -5.45 7.66 -1.95
C LEU A 154 -4.08 7.25 -1.41
N ARG A 155 -3.16 6.91 -2.31
CA ARG A 155 -1.73 6.82 -2.01
C ARG A 155 -1.13 8.20 -2.22
N VAL A 156 -0.61 8.80 -1.15
CA VAL A 156 -0.10 10.17 -1.12
C VAL A 156 1.39 10.13 -0.83
N GLU A 157 2.17 10.82 -1.66
CA GLU A 157 3.59 11.09 -1.44
C GLU A 157 3.74 12.53 -0.94
N VAL A 158 4.44 12.69 0.18
CA VAL A 158 4.61 13.94 0.93
C VAL A 158 6.09 14.29 0.96
N ASP A 159 6.43 15.55 0.71
CA ASP A 159 7.79 16.07 0.78
C ASP A 159 8.27 16.32 2.24
N THR A 160 9.54 16.72 2.38
CA THR A 160 10.16 17.09 3.66
C THR A 160 9.55 18.34 4.32
N ARG A 161 8.61 19.02 3.65
CA ARG A 161 7.88 20.21 4.14
C ARG A 161 6.42 19.90 4.49
N GLY A 162 5.97 18.65 4.37
CA GLY A 162 4.59 18.26 4.64
C GLY A 162 3.61 18.56 3.49
N GLN A 163 4.10 18.77 2.27
CA GLN A 163 3.27 19.02 1.08
C GLN A 163 3.08 17.74 0.26
N PRO A 164 1.83 17.41 -0.17
CA PRO A 164 1.61 16.30 -1.08
C PRO A 164 2.13 16.65 -2.48
N VAL A 165 3.12 15.92 -2.95
CA VAL A 165 3.76 16.12 -4.28
C VAL A 165 3.19 15.18 -5.34
N ALA A 166 2.74 13.98 -4.95
CA ALA A 166 2.05 13.05 -5.84
C ALA A 166 0.87 12.38 -5.13
N VAL A 167 -0.23 12.19 -5.87
CA VAL A 167 -1.46 11.55 -5.37
C VAL A 167 -2.05 10.62 -6.44
N SER A 168 -2.09 9.33 -6.13
CA SER A 168 -2.73 8.28 -6.95
C SER A 168 -3.91 7.63 -6.19
N VAL A 169 -4.85 7.06 -6.92
CA VAL A 169 -5.97 6.31 -6.32
C VAL A 169 -5.51 4.88 -6.08
N GLU A 170 -5.59 4.43 -4.83
CA GLU A 170 -5.34 3.03 -4.43
C GLU A 170 -6.66 2.24 -4.45
N ARG A 171 -7.77 2.87 -4.00
CA ARG A 171 -9.12 2.33 -4.09
C ARG A 171 -10.11 3.41 -4.50
N SER A 172 -10.82 3.16 -5.59
CA SER A 172 -11.92 4.01 -6.05
C SER A 172 -13.09 3.95 -5.07
N SER A 173 -13.81 5.07 -4.96
CA SER A 173 -15.14 5.14 -4.32
C SER A 173 -16.25 4.42 -5.11
N GLY A 174 -16.00 4.08 -6.38
CA GLY A 174 -17.02 3.67 -7.36
C GLY A 174 -17.45 4.80 -8.30
N SER A 175 -17.14 6.06 -7.99
CA SER A 175 -17.35 7.20 -8.89
C SER A 175 -16.04 7.88 -9.28
N ARG A 176 -15.82 8.00 -10.60
CA ARG A 176 -14.67 8.74 -11.16
C ARG A 176 -14.67 10.22 -10.78
N ASN A 177 -15.85 10.81 -10.56
CA ASN A 177 -15.99 12.21 -10.17
C ASN A 177 -15.51 12.44 -8.74
N LEU A 178 -15.93 11.58 -7.80
CA LEU A 178 -15.45 11.60 -6.42
C LEU A 178 -13.93 11.34 -6.34
N ASP A 179 -13.44 10.35 -7.09
CA ASP A 179 -12.00 10.03 -7.14
C ASP A 179 -11.17 11.22 -7.63
N GLN A 180 -11.61 11.93 -8.68
CA GLN A 180 -10.94 13.13 -9.17
C GLN A 180 -11.00 14.28 -8.17
N ALA A 181 -12.13 14.47 -7.48
CA ALA A 181 -12.30 15.48 -6.45
C ALA A 181 -11.39 15.22 -5.25
N ALA A 182 -11.31 13.98 -4.78
CA ALA A 182 -10.45 13.55 -3.69
C ALA A 182 -8.98 13.89 -3.97
N ARG A 183 -8.48 13.52 -5.15
CA ARG A 183 -7.10 13.82 -5.57
C ARG A 183 -6.82 15.31 -5.59
N GLN A 184 -7.73 16.10 -6.16
CA GLN A 184 -7.58 17.55 -6.23
C GLN A 184 -7.63 18.22 -4.87
N GLN A 185 -8.51 17.75 -3.97
CA GLN A 185 -8.61 18.24 -2.60
C GLN A 185 -7.31 18.04 -1.85
N VAL A 186 -6.76 16.82 -1.88
CA VAL A 186 -5.52 16.50 -1.16
C VAL A 186 -4.36 17.34 -1.69
N LEU A 187 -4.15 17.36 -3.01
CA LEU A 187 -3.06 18.13 -3.63
C LEU A 187 -3.10 19.62 -3.27
N LYS A 188 -4.28 20.24 -3.33
CA LYS A 188 -4.44 21.69 -3.14
C LYS A 188 -4.50 22.08 -1.65
N HIS A 189 -5.38 21.44 -0.89
CA HIS A 189 -5.83 21.97 0.40
C HIS A 189 -5.27 21.21 1.61
N TRP A 190 -4.74 20.00 1.44
CA TRP A 190 -4.26 19.20 2.59
C TRP A 190 -2.78 19.42 2.86
N ARG A 191 -2.43 19.48 4.14
CA ARG A 191 -1.06 19.59 4.65
C ARG A 191 -0.82 18.49 5.67
N PHE A 192 0.35 17.90 5.62
CA PHE A 192 0.77 16.79 6.46
C PHE A 192 1.92 17.22 7.36
N GLU A 193 2.18 16.46 8.41
CA GLU A 193 3.47 16.53 9.09
C GLU A 193 4.52 15.76 8.26
N PRO A 194 5.72 16.31 8.05
CA PRO A 194 6.79 15.57 7.38
C PRO A 194 7.25 14.40 8.26
N ALA A 195 7.56 13.27 7.64
CA ALA A 195 8.17 12.16 8.37
C ALA A 195 9.58 12.52 8.83
N GLN A 196 10.00 12.00 9.97
CA GLN A 196 11.32 12.22 10.54
C GLN A 196 12.09 10.90 10.55
N ARG A 197 13.34 10.91 10.10
CA ARG A 197 14.32 9.82 10.27
C ARG A 197 15.55 10.42 10.94
N ASP A 198 15.90 9.92 12.12
CA ASP A 198 17.06 10.40 12.91
C ASP A 198 17.07 11.92 13.16
N GLY A 199 15.88 12.51 13.33
CA GLY A 199 15.68 13.96 13.52
C GLY A 199 15.72 14.80 12.24
N VAL A 200 15.89 14.19 11.07
CA VAL A 200 15.89 14.83 9.76
C VAL A 200 14.57 14.56 9.03
N ALA A 201 13.97 15.61 8.47
CA ALA A 201 12.75 15.48 7.69
C ALA A 201 13.01 14.73 6.38
N VAL A 202 12.26 13.65 6.13
CA VAL A 202 12.34 12.79 4.95
C VAL A 202 11.00 12.77 4.19
N PRO A 203 11.01 12.57 2.85
CA PRO A 203 9.78 12.31 2.12
C PRO A 203 9.13 11.01 2.60
N ALA A 204 7.81 10.91 2.46
CA ALA A 204 7.04 9.75 2.94
C ALA A 204 5.86 9.43 2.04
N ILE A 205 5.48 8.14 2.02
CA ILE A 205 4.34 7.64 1.25
C ILE A 205 3.39 6.91 2.20
N GLY A 206 2.14 7.33 2.22
CA GLY A 206 1.10 6.72 3.05
C GLY A 206 -0.27 6.68 2.38
N MET A 207 -1.20 6.00 3.05
CA MET A 207 -2.57 5.80 2.58
C MET A 207 -3.53 6.73 3.31
N VAL A 208 -4.36 7.43 2.54
CA VAL A 208 -5.23 8.52 3.02
C VAL A 208 -6.67 8.24 2.57
N PRO A 209 -7.61 7.94 3.49
CA PRO A 209 -9.02 7.83 3.16
C PRO A 209 -9.66 9.22 3.03
N VAL A 210 -10.45 9.44 1.97
CA VAL A 210 -11.23 10.65 1.73
C VAL A 210 -12.70 10.24 1.57
N GLN A 211 -13.53 10.60 2.54
CA GLN A 211 -14.95 10.26 2.58
C GLN A 211 -15.81 11.37 1.99
N PHE A 212 -16.82 10.98 1.20
CA PHE A 212 -17.89 11.82 0.70
C PHE A 212 -19.22 11.25 1.21
N SER A 213 -19.88 12.00 2.09
CA SER A 213 -21.23 11.78 2.57
C SER A 213 -22.14 12.89 2.05
N LEU A 214 -23.36 12.56 1.66
CA LEU A 214 -24.36 13.59 1.33
C LEU A 214 -24.70 14.40 2.59
N PRO A 215 -24.99 15.70 2.46
CA PRO A 215 -25.63 16.46 3.54
C PRO A 215 -27.07 15.98 3.74
N ASP A 216 -27.52 15.93 5.00
CA ASP A 216 -28.91 15.65 5.40
C ASP A 216 -29.88 16.79 5.04
#